data_AF-A0A9P1C3P0-F1
#
_entry.id   AF-A0A9P1C3P0-F1
#
_cell.length_a   1.000
_cell.length_b   1.000
_cell.length_c   1.000
_cell.angle_alpha   90.00
_cell.angle_beta   90.00
_cell.angle_gamma   90.00
#
_symmetry.space_group_name_H-M   'P 1'
#
loop_
_entity.id
_entity.type
_entity.pdbx_description
1 polymer ?
#
loop_
_entity_poly.entity_id
_entity_poly.type
_entity_poly.pdbx_seq_one_letter_code
_entity_poly.pdbx_strand_id
1 'polypeptide(L)'
;MLCRQKLREFKQGHDVQGGSSDDKQGGASSDDDDEGGEPAEPRFVIDDEGQITFQDIIKDSLEEEVHAFMEEIEHNNIRKMHGAYCCPFCPFRAFGRLCQLSDHLRRHHVAAKQFVCSGKKQLKVILALHDSDSVRKENGADYLFRSAMLLRTQVDIYMSYQVQSLKSSIFKTLEHSQEFLCLSIDATLKVCMTVQGQANYRASAQTRNAACFDDEHSLRRVLTIRGRTGAVLGMVPVPSEESPKIKESLRNLFSNQALFQVRYLATDNPSPKLFRELKEICPNLSCLSLDPVHLAIVYEYAQWGKKTAGSKVLRCLLHKMNQVAPNMRSSSWGPLFTGTAPPSLTRDEERARHLITDGSMGATRAKRILDNLHPDSPLFCRITFIEALAALCATYPHEVSRKVTGSNKEIRKVLWAATAPDRLEWLMNNLRVRHDLTPLERGLLPSGTSSNESLHAEINSWTKSIRSLHQSTLRQKLEIMQFGKVLAHHVASCFPTVQQTSEAVLLARAVATDVWTDATWQNCCSSAKAPVPLHRARQAEARKVQKWKQTIPMKRRGKRTVHSVKRVHSIRSSGVKPKRLRR
;
A
#
# COMPACT_ATOMS: atom_id res chain seq x y z
N MET A 1 29.69 19.40 22.43
CA MET A 1 30.19 18.73 23.66
C MET A 1 29.47 17.40 23.99
N LEU A 2 28.23 17.16 23.54
CA LEU A 2 27.51 15.87 23.73
C LEU A 2 28.17 14.65 23.03
N CYS A 3 28.88 14.86 21.92
CA CYS A 3 29.63 13.81 21.20
C CYS A 3 30.63 13.06 22.11
N ARG A 4 31.25 13.76 23.08
CA ARG A 4 32.21 13.16 24.02
C ARG A 4 31.55 12.25 25.06
N GLN A 5 30.25 12.40 25.36
CA GLN A 5 29.59 11.69 26.45
C GLN A 5 28.95 10.38 25.96
N LYS A 6 28.25 10.38 24.82
CA LYS A 6 27.61 9.17 24.27
C LYS A 6 28.59 8.15 23.68
N LEU A 7 29.72 8.59 23.10
CA LEU A 7 30.84 7.71 22.73
C LEU A 7 31.57 7.13 23.95
N ARG A 8 31.50 7.78 25.12
CA ARG A 8 32.00 7.24 26.40
C ARG A 8 31.01 6.26 27.03
N GLU A 9 29.72 6.51 26.93
CA GLU A 9 28.67 5.57 27.38
C GLU A 9 28.69 4.26 26.57
N PHE A 10 28.98 4.32 25.27
CA PHE A 10 29.23 3.12 24.46
C PHE A 10 30.48 2.32 24.91
N LYS A 11 31.43 2.97 25.63
CA LYS A 11 32.57 2.29 26.28
C LYS A 11 32.19 1.67 27.64
N GLN A 12 31.04 2.03 28.21
CA GLN A 12 30.54 1.57 29.51
C GLN A 12 29.30 0.69 29.32
N GLY A 13 29.51 -0.56 28.90
CA GLY A 13 28.46 -1.57 29.05
C GLY A 13 28.25 -1.88 30.54
N HIS A 14 27.01 -1.73 31.00
CA HIS A 14 26.45 -2.23 32.27
C HIS A 14 27.12 -1.74 33.56
N ASP A 15 26.65 -0.60 34.08
CA ASP A 15 26.24 -0.44 35.48
C ASP A 15 25.72 1.00 35.68
N VAL A 16 24.47 1.16 36.10
CA VAL A 16 23.94 2.45 36.57
C VAL A 16 23.27 2.25 37.93
N GLN A 17 24.00 2.62 38.98
CA GLN A 17 23.43 3.05 40.25
C GLN A 17 23.17 4.56 40.17
N GLY A 18 22.02 4.97 40.73
CA GLY A 18 21.45 6.30 40.56
C GLY A 18 22.13 7.44 41.32
N GLY A 19 21.66 8.64 41.00
CA GLY A 19 21.98 9.87 41.70
C GLY A 19 21.06 11.00 41.22
N SER A 20 20.21 11.46 42.14
CA SER A 20 19.26 12.57 42.05
C SER A 20 19.95 13.94 41.96
N SER A 21 19.32 14.92 41.30
CA SER A 21 19.12 16.27 41.88
C SER A 21 18.20 17.15 41.03
N ASP A 22 17.42 17.95 41.74
CA ASP A 22 16.25 18.74 41.38
C ASP A 22 16.51 20.10 40.70
N ASP A 23 15.43 20.59 40.07
CA ASP A 23 14.91 21.96 39.96
C ASP A 23 15.72 23.12 39.32
N LYS A 24 15.13 23.75 38.29
CA LYS A 24 14.38 25.03 38.45
C LYS A 24 13.75 25.57 37.15
N GLN A 25 12.58 26.19 37.36
CA GLN A 25 11.68 26.89 36.43
C GLN A 25 12.21 28.20 35.83
N GLY A 26 11.56 28.63 34.74
CA GLY A 26 11.43 30.01 34.25
C GLY A 26 11.70 30.08 32.74
N GLY A 27 10.91 30.70 31.87
CA GLY A 27 9.72 31.55 31.99
C GLY A 27 9.26 31.87 30.55
N ALA A 28 7.99 32.24 30.41
CA ALA A 28 7.36 32.56 29.14
C ALA A 28 7.89 33.87 28.51
N SER A 29 7.97 33.91 27.18
CA SER A 29 7.86 35.13 26.39
C SER A 29 7.35 34.77 24.99
N SER A 30 6.27 35.44 24.61
CA SER A 30 5.74 35.56 23.26
C SER A 30 6.79 36.13 22.31
N ASP A 31 6.70 35.80 21.03
CA ASP A 31 6.27 36.77 20.01
C ASP A 31 6.06 36.04 18.67
N ASP A 32 4.93 36.38 18.04
CA ASP A 32 4.49 35.94 16.73
C ASP A 32 5.37 36.53 15.64
N ASP A 33 5.66 35.75 14.59
CA ASP A 33 5.80 36.28 13.22
C ASP A 33 5.50 35.14 12.22
N ASP A 34 4.36 35.32 11.56
CA ASP A 34 3.76 34.49 10.52
C ASP A 34 4.26 35.00 9.16
N GLU A 35 5.26 34.33 8.57
CA GLU A 35 5.62 34.53 7.16
C GLU A 35 5.31 33.26 6.35
N GLY A 36 4.47 33.45 5.34
CA GLY A 36 3.94 32.42 4.46
C GLY A 36 5.03 31.59 3.77
N GLY A 37 5.09 30.31 4.12
CA GLY A 37 5.99 29.34 3.49
C GLY A 37 5.50 28.90 2.12
N GLU A 38 6.29 29.21 1.09
CA GLU A 38 6.28 28.57 -0.23
C GLU A 38 6.26 27.02 -0.11
N PRO A 39 5.74 26.29 -1.12
CA PRO A 39 5.72 24.83 -1.10
C PRO A 39 7.14 24.28 -0.96
N ALA A 40 7.43 23.71 0.21
CA ALA A 40 8.75 23.16 0.53
C ALA A 40 9.27 22.24 -0.57
N GLU A 41 10.39 22.63 -1.19
CA GLU A 41 11.09 21.79 -2.16
C GLU A 41 11.42 20.40 -1.56
N PRO A 42 11.40 19.33 -2.37
CA PRO A 42 11.67 17.98 -1.88
C PRO A 42 13.09 17.86 -1.29
N ARG A 43 13.15 17.50 0.00
CA ARG A 43 14.35 17.51 0.86
C ARG A 43 15.40 16.41 0.57
N PHE A 44 15.17 15.66 -0.51
CA PHE A 44 16.08 14.68 -1.09
C PHE A 44 15.59 14.38 -2.51
N VAL A 45 16.51 13.97 -3.39
CA VAL A 45 16.16 13.54 -4.74
C VAL A 45 16.19 12.01 -4.79
N ILE A 46 15.05 11.40 -5.14
CA ILE A 46 15.01 9.99 -5.57
C ILE A 46 15.01 9.97 -7.09
N ASP A 47 16.09 9.49 -7.69
CA ASP A 47 16.14 9.32 -9.15
C ASP A 47 15.22 8.18 -9.62
N ASP A 48 14.99 8.09 -10.94
CA ASP A 48 14.15 7.05 -11.55
C ASP A 48 14.69 5.62 -11.27
N GLU A 49 15.95 5.50 -10.85
CA GLU A 49 16.64 4.28 -10.43
C GLU A 49 16.54 3.99 -8.92
N GLY A 50 15.88 4.87 -8.15
CA GLY A 50 15.68 4.76 -6.72
C GLY A 50 16.96 4.98 -5.90
N GLN A 51 17.94 5.72 -6.39
CA GLN A 51 19.02 6.29 -5.57
C GLN A 51 18.49 7.46 -4.77
N ILE A 52 18.92 7.57 -3.53
CA ILE A 52 18.56 8.65 -2.62
C ILE A 52 19.78 9.56 -2.54
N THR A 53 19.59 10.86 -2.74
CA THR A 53 20.62 11.88 -2.55
C THR A 53 20.15 12.86 -1.48
N PHE A 54 20.92 12.99 -0.39
CA PHE A 54 20.64 13.95 0.68
C PHE A 54 20.85 15.40 0.20
N GLN A 55 20.05 16.34 0.75
CA GLN A 55 20.37 17.77 0.71
C GLN A 55 21.62 18.08 1.57
N ASP A 56 22.23 19.24 1.31
CA ASP A 56 23.53 19.62 1.86
C ASP A 56 23.56 19.57 3.39
N ILE A 57 22.52 20.02 4.09
CA ILE A 57 22.47 20.04 5.57
C ILE A 57 22.67 18.65 6.20
N ILE A 58 22.00 17.62 5.67
CA ILE A 58 22.17 16.25 6.21
C ILE A 58 23.57 15.77 5.86
N LYS A 59 24.03 16.01 4.64
CA LYS A 59 25.33 15.55 4.17
C LYS A 59 26.49 16.18 4.94
N ASP A 60 26.37 17.46 5.29
CA ASP A 60 27.32 18.21 6.11
C ASP A 60 27.39 17.60 7.52
N SER A 61 26.23 17.30 8.13
CA SER A 61 26.19 16.60 9.42
C SER A 61 26.87 15.21 9.37
N LEU A 62 26.67 14.45 8.29
CA LEU A 62 27.34 13.15 8.11
C LEU A 62 28.86 13.31 7.91
N GLU A 63 29.30 14.37 7.23
CA GLU A 63 30.70 14.70 7.02
C GLU A 63 31.39 15.07 8.33
N GLU A 64 30.80 15.99 9.09
CA GLU A 64 31.27 16.41 10.41
C GLU A 64 31.44 15.23 11.36
N GLU A 65 30.47 14.30 11.38
CA GLU A 65 30.52 13.10 12.21
C GLU A 65 31.74 12.21 11.85
N VAL A 66 32.04 12.05 10.56
CA VAL A 66 33.19 11.27 10.08
C VAL A 66 34.50 11.96 10.44
N HIS A 67 34.59 13.28 10.23
CA HIS A 67 35.79 14.06 10.55
C HIS A 67 36.11 14.02 12.04
N ALA A 68 35.11 14.24 12.91
CA ALA A 68 35.29 14.19 14.35
C ALA A 68 35.82 12.82 14.83
N PHE A 69 35.31 11.72 14.27
CA PHE A 69 35.80 10.39 14.65
C PHE A 69 37.18 10.05 14.06
N MET A 70 37.51 10.58 12.89
CA MET A 70 38.86 10.45 12.31
C MET A 70 39.90 11.12 13.18
N GLU A 71 39.60 12.31 13.74
CA GLU A 71 40.47 12.96 14.72
C GLU A 71 40.66 12.09 15.97
N GLU A 72 39.62 11.44 16.49
CA GLU A 72 39.75 10.55 17.65
C GLU A 72 40.68 9.34 17.39
N ILE A 73 40.69 8.82 16.15
CA ILE A 73 41.60 7.75 15.74
C ILE A 73 43.04 8.24 15.74
N GLU A 74 43.30 9.45 15.24
CA GLU A 74 44.65 10.02 15.17
C GLU A 74 45.23 10.26 16.57
N HIS A 75 44.38 10.58 17.54
CA HIS A 75 44.75 10.70 18.96
C HIS A 75 44.82 9.35 19.71
N ASN A 76 44.72 8.20 19.03
CA ASN A 76 44.71 6.85 19.62
C ASN A 76 43.68 6.62 20.75
N ASN A 77 42.57 7.38 20.73
CA ASN A 77 41.56 7.34 21.80
C ASN A 77 40.50 6.23 21.63
N ILE A 78 40.71 5.33 20.66
CA ILE A 78 39.77 4.25 20.31
C ILE A 78 40.17 2.93 20.98
N ARG A 79 39.23 2.37 21.74
CA ARG A 79 39.39 1.05 22.39
C ARG A 79 38.78 -0.05 21.52
N LYS A 80 39.30 -1.27 21.66
CA LYS A 80 38.71 -2.48 21.06
C LYS A 80 37.42 -2.85 21.79
N MET A 81 36.42 -3.25 21.02
CA MET A 81 35.16 -3.83 21.47
C MET A 81 35.21 -5.33 21.15
N HIS A 82 35.07 -6.20 22.15
CA HIS A 82 35.14 -7.66 21.96
C HIS A 82 36.35 -8.13 21.14
N GLY A 83 37.52 -7.51 21.38
CA GLY A 83 38.78 -7.86 20.70
C GLY A 83 38.98 -7.24 19.30
N ALA A 84 38.05 -6.43 18.79
CA ALA A 84 38.15 -5.79 17.47
C ALA A 84 37.86 -4.28 17.51
N TYR A 85 38.37 -3.55 16.52
CA TYR A 85 38.01 -2.15 16.26
C TYR A 85 36.76 -2.10 15.40
N CYS A 86 35.63 -1.69 15.98
CA CYS A 86 34.36 -1.55 15.26
C CYS A 86 34.27 -0.17 14.61
N CYS A 87 33.81 -0.11 13.36
CA CYS A 87 33.46 1.18 12.75
C CYS A 87 32.15 1.68 13.37
N PRO A 88 32.10 2.88 13.98
CA PRO A 88 30.87 3.38 14.62
C PRO A 88 29.74 3.57 13.60
N PHE A 89 30.08 3.94 12.37
CA PHE A 89 29.15 4.29 11.30
C PHE A 89 28.65 3.09 10.48
N CYS A 90 29.26 1.92 10.64
CA CYS A 90 28.86 0.71 9.93
C CYS A 90 28.24 -0.29 10.91
N PRO A 91 27.01 -0.79 10.71
CA PRO A 91 26.37 -1.70 11.65
C PRO A 91 27.19 -2.97 11.92
N PHE A 92 27.86 -3.52 10.89
CA PHE A 92 28.48 -4.85 10.97
C PHE A 92 29.96 -4.92 10.54
N ARG A 93 30.69 -3.79 10.55
CA ARG A 93 32.12 -3.77 10.18
C ARG A 93 33.01 -3.69 11.42
N ALA A 94 33.92 -4.65 11.54
CA ALA A 94 34.93 -4.71 12.58
C ALA A 94 36.30 -5.12 11.99
N PHE A 95 37.37 -4.66 12.62
CA PHE A 95 38.75 -4.76 12.12
C PHE A 95 39.71 -5.22 13.22
N GLY A 96 40.76 -5.95 12.86
CA GLY A 96 41.74 -6.45 13.85
C GLY A 96 42.76 -5.40 14.28
N ARG A 97 43.03 -4.40 13.43
CA ARG A 97 44.03 -3.35 13.63
C ARG A 97 43.42 -1.96 13.40
N LEU A 98 43.90 -0.96 14.14
CA LEU A 98 43.40 0.41 14.04
C LEU A 98 43.66 1.02 12.64
N CYS A 99 44.80 0.73 12.03
CA CYS A 99 45.11 1.16 10.66
C CYS A 99 44.08 0.67 9.63
N GLN A 100 43.52 -0.53 9.81
CA GLN A 100 42.49 -1.07 8.91
C GLN A 100 41.15 -0.34 9.07
N LEU A 101 40.82 0.10 10.29
CA LEU A 101 39.64 0.95 10.54
C LEU A 101 39.83 2.33 9.89
N SER A 102 41.00 2.95 10.07
CA SER A 102 41.32 4.24 9.44
C SER A 102 41.25 4.16 7.91
N ASP A 103 41.87 3.14 7.31
CA ASP A 103 41.81 2.89 5.86
C ASP A 103 40.37 2.68 5.37
N HIS A 104 39.54 2.00 6.16
CA HIS A 104 38.15 1.79 5.83
C HIS A 104 37.37 3.10 5.79
N LEU A 105 37.50 3.95 6.81
CA LEU A 105 36.83 5.26 6.87
C LEU A 105 37.23 6.11 5.67
N ARG A 106 38.52 6.29 5.41
CA ARG A 106 39.06 7.08 4.29
C ARG A 106 38.60 6.61 2.91
N ARG A 107 38.30 5.31 2.73
CA ARG A 107 37.87 4.76 1.43
C ARG A 107 36.36 4.66 1.26
N HIS A 108 35.61 4.59 2.35
CA HIS A 108 34.20 4.20 2.31
C HIS A 108 33.25 5.24 2.90
N HIS A 109 33.69 6.05 3.84
CA HIS A 109 32.93 7.16 4.41
C HIS A 109 33.41 8.47 3.77
N VAL A 110 33.07 8.64 2.50
CA VAL A 110 33.52 9.77 1.67
C VAL A 110 32.35 10.41 0.94
N ALA A 111 32.49 11.66 0.52
CA ALA A 111 31.45 12.43 -0.19
C ALA A 111 30.86 11.69 -1.40
N ALA A 112 31.70 11.01 -2.20
CA ALA A 112 31.25 10.22 -3.35
C ALA A 112 30.30 9.04 -2.99
N LYS A 113 30.25 8.66 -1.72
CA LYS A 113 29.34 7.64 -1.17
C LYS A 113 28.34 8.24 -0.17
N GLN A 114 28.21 9.57 -0.15
CA GLN A 114 27.39 10.32 0.81
C GLN A 114 27.72 9.91 2.26
N PHE A 115 28.97 9.57 2.54
CA PHE A 115 29.47 9.10 3.85
C PHE A 115 28.79 7.82 4.40
N VAL A 116 27.92 7.14 3.64
CA VAL A 116 27.19 5.94 4.09
C VAL A 116 27.67 4.69 3.37
N CYS A 117 28.53 3.91 4.03
CA CYS A 117 29.08 2.69 3.45
C CYS A 117 28.09 1.50 3.41
N SER A 118 27.14 1.41 4.36
CA SER A 118 26.34 0.18 4.56
C SER A 118 25.16 0.03 3.60
N GLY A 119 25.02 0.97 2.67
CA GLY A 119 24.05 0.94 1.56
C GLY A 119 22.67 1.48 1.90
N LYS A 120 21.73 1.27 0.97
CA LYS A 120 20.39 1.90 0.96
C LYS A 120 19.53 1.67 2.21
N LYS A 121 19.80 0.64 3.01
CA LYS A 121 19.06 0.41 4.26
C LYS A 121 19.41 1.45 5.32
N GLN A 122 20.70 1.72 5.49
CA GLN A 122 21.16 2.71 6.46
C GLN A 122 20.72 4.12 6.06
N LEU A 123 20.77 4.44 4.75
CA LEU A 123 20.23 5.70 4.22
C LEU A 123 18.77 5.93 4.64
N LYS A 124 17.91 4.90 4.54
CA LYS A 124 16.50 5.01 4.93
C LYS A 124 16.31 5.21 6.44
N VAL A 125 17.16 4.62 7.27
CA VAL A 125 17.12 4.82 8.72
C VAL A 125 17.59 6.24 9.07
N ILE A 126 18.62 6.75 8.41
CA ILE A 126 19.10 8.14 8.57
C ILE A 126 17.99 9.13 8.22
N LEU A 127 17.31 8.94 7.08
CA LEU A 127 16.16 9.77 6.71
C LEU A 127 15.07 9.74 7.78
N ALA A 128 14.70 8.55 8.26
CA ALA A 128 13.67 8.41 9.29
C ALA A 128 14.07 9.10 10.62
N LEU A 129 15.35 9.03 11.01
CA LEU A 129 15.86 9.73 12.19
C LEU A 129 15.81 11.25 12.01
N HIS A 130 16.26 11.74 10.86
CA HIS A 130 16.21 13.16 10.54
C HIS A 130 14.78 13.70 10.50
N ASP A 131 13.85 12.98 9.87
CA ASP A 131 12.44 13.36 9.83
C ASP A 131 11.84 13.43 11.24
N SER A 132 12.21 12.47 12.10
CA SER A 132 11.80 12.46 13.52
C SER A 132 12.34 13.67 14.29
N ASP A 133 13.63 13.97 14.18
CA ASP A 133 14.26 15.10 14.88
C ASP A 133 13.70 16.44 14.37
N SER A 134 13.55 16.58 13.05
CA SER A 134 12.97 17.77 12.39
C SER A 134 11.56 18.06 12.88
N VAL A 135 10.75 17.03 13.08
CA VAL A 135 9.37 17.16 13.57
C VAL A 135 9.33 17.61 15.02
N ARG A 136 10.30 17.17 15.83
CA ARG A 136 10.49 17.63 17.22
C ARG A 136 11.07 19.04 17.31
N LYS A 137 11.40 19.66 16.16
CA LYS A 137 12.16 20.92 16.08
C LYS A 137 13.52 20.81 16.79
N GLU A 138 14.10 19.61 16.78
CA GLU A 138 15.42 19.34 17.33
C GLU A 138 16.46 19.35 16.20
N ASN A 139 17.61 19.97 16.45
CA ASN A 139 18.78 19.81 15.58
C ASN A 139 19.37 18.43 15.82
N GLY A 140 18.95 17.46 15.02
CA GLY A 140 19.47 16.11 15.09
C GLY A 140 20.93 16.04 14.65
N ALA A 141 21.67 15.14 15.29
CA ALA A 141 23.07 14.85 14.99
C ALA A 141 23.33 13.35 15.10
N ASP A 142 24.57 12.96 14.83
CA ASP A 142 25.09 11.58 14.97
C ASP A 142 24.28 10.55 14.16
N TYR A 143 23.82 10.94 12.96
CA TYR A 143 22.93 10.11 12.15
C TYR A 143 23.60 8.80 11.69
N LEU A 144 24.90 8.79 11.40
CA LEU A 144 25.61 7.56 11.02
C LEU A 144 25.69 6.60 12.22
N PHE A 145 26.06 7.11 13.39
CA PHE A 145 26.15 6.33 14.61
C PHE A 145 24.78 5.82 15.07
N ARG A 146 23.77 6.69 15.20
CA ARG A 146 22.41 6.31 15.61
C ARG A 146 21.81 5.28 14.66
N SER A 147 21.95 5.49 13.35
CA SER A 147 21.46 4.52 12.36
C SER A 147 22.20 3.18 12.43
N ALA A 148 23.51 3.19 12.67
CA ALA A 148 24.30 1.98 12.85
C ALA A 148 23.91 1.23 14.13
N MET A 149 23.61 1.95 15.21
CA MET A 149 23.13 1.38 16.47
C MET A 149 21.78 0.70 16.30
N LEU A 150 20.81 1.39 15.72
CA LEU A 150 19.49 0.81 15.43
C LEU A 150 19.63 -0.45 14.57
N LEU A 151 20.45 -0.43 13.52
CA LEU A 151 20.66 -1.61 12.66
C LEU A 151 21.42 -2.76 13.34
N ARG A 152 22.17 -2.50 14.42
CA ARG A 152 22.81 -3.55 15.23
C ARG A 152 21.83 -4.22 16.19
N THR A 153 20.77 -3.53 16.61
CA THR A 153 19.76 -4.13 17.48
C THR A 153 19.13 -5.34 16.78
N GLN A 154 19.11 -6.48 17.49
CA GLN A 154 18.58 -7.74 16.98
C GLN A 154 17.11 -7.91 17.38
N VAL A 155 16.35 -6.82 17.28
CA VAL A 155 14.94 -6.75 17.67
C VAL A 155 14.06 -6.82 16.42
N ASP A 156 12.99 -7.62 16.48
CA ASP A 156 11.91 -7.53 15.52
C ASP A 156 10.95 -6.40 15.94
N ILE A 157 11.24 -5.18 15.48
CA ILE A 157 10.49 -3.98 15.86
C ILE A 157 9.00 -4.14 15.57
N TYR A 158 8.64 -4.72 14.42
CA TYR A 158 7.25 -4.85 14.02
C TYR A 158 6.49 -5.85 14.90
N MET A 159 7.15 -6.96 15.28
CA MET A 159 6.56 -7.97 16.16
C MET A 159 6.67 -7.64 17.66
N SER A 160 7.24 -6.48 18.01
CA SER A 160 7.34 -6.03 19.41
C SER A 160 5.95 -5.82 20.03
N TYR A 161 5.85 -6.00 21.34
CA TYR A 161 4.60 -5.80 22.09
C TYR A 161 4.02 -4.40 21.87
N GLN A 162 4.86 -3.36 21.86
CA GLN A 162 4.44 -1.97 21.71
C GLN A 162 3.75 -1.72 20.38
N VAL A 163 4.33 -2.20 19.27
CA VAL A 163 3.74 -2.05 17.93
C VAL A 163 2.46 -2.87 17.80
N GLN A 164 2.44 -4.11 18.30
CA GLN A 164 1.26 -4.96 18.24
C GLN A 164 0.11 -4.42 19.12
N SER A 165 0.44 -3.85 20.28
CA SER A 165 -0.50 -3.19 21.19
C SER A 165 -1.09 -1.94 20.54
N LEU A 166 -0.25 -1.08 19.93
CA LEU A 166 -0.70 0.09 19.19
C LEU A 166 -1.63 -0.29 18.03
N LYS A 167 -1.24 -1.28 17.21
CA LYS A 167 -2.08 -1.82 16.14
C LYS A 167 -3.44 -2.28 16.68
N SER A 168 -3.44 -3.06 17.76
CA SER A 168 -4.68 -3.55 18.39
C SER A 168 -5.55 -2.41 18.92
N SER A 169 -4.95 -1.38 19.52
CA SER A 169 -5.65 -0.20 20.02
C SER A 169 -6.36 0.55 18.89
N ILE A 170 -5.66 0.81 17.78
CA ILE A 170 -6.23 1.50 16.63
C ILE A 170 -7.42 0.73 16.05
N PHE A 171 -7.30 -0.60 15.89
CA PHE A 171 -8.41 -1.42 15.41
C PHE A 171 -9.63 -1.36 16.34
N LYS A 172 -9.43 -1.35 17.67
CA LYS A 172 -10.54 -1.15 18.62
C LYS A 172 -11.19 0.23 18.46
N THR A 173 -10.41 1.29 18.21
CA THR A 173 -10.96 2.61 17.91
C THR A 173 -11.78 2.60 16.63
N LEU A 174 -11.30 1.95 15.57
CA LEU A 174 -12.03 1.80 14.31
C LEU A 174 -13.35 1.05 14.52
N GLU A 175 -13.36 -0.03 15.31
CA GLU A 175 -14.57 -0.74 15.72
C GLU A 175 -15.52 0.17 16.51
N HIS A 176 -15.03 0.93 17.50
CA HIS A 176 -15.85 1.85 18.28
C HIS A 176 -16.49 2.91 17.37
N SER A 177 -15.74 3.40 16.39
CA SER A 177 -16.18 4.40 15.42
C SER A 177 -17.04 3.83 14.28
N GLN A 178 -17.44 2.56 14.31
CA GLN A 178 -18.25 1.91 13.26
C GLN A 178 -17.62 1.95 11.85
N GLU A 179 -16.28 1.91 11.76
CA GLU A 179 -15.56 2.01 10.48
C GLU A 179 -15.94 0.89 9.49
N PHE A 180 -16.37 -0.26 10.02
CA PHE A 180 -16.68 -1.47 9.26
C PHE A 180 -18.10 -1.47 8.65
N LEU A 181 -18.93 -0.46 8.94
CA LEU A 181 -20.33 -0.38 8.48
C LEU A 181 -20.46 -0.59 6.95
N CYS A 182 -19.58 0.06 6.19
CA CYS A 182 -19.47 -0.07 4.75
C CYS A 182 -18.07 -0.56 4.39
N LEU A 183 -17.98 -1.70 3.71
CA LEU A 183 -16.72 -2.20 3.19
C LEU A 183 -16.64 -2.03 1.68
N SER A 184 -15.44 -1.80 1.16
CA SER A 184 -15.13 -1.93 -0.27
C SER A 184 -13.97 -2.89 -0.45
N ILE A 185 -14.16 -3.94 -1.24
CA ILE A 185 -13.16 -4.97 -1.52
C ILE A 185 -12.81 -5.00 -3.01
N ASP A 186 -11.54 -5.18 -3.29
CA ASP A 186 -10.99 -5.30 -4.65
C ASP A 186 -9.66 -6.08 -4.57
N ALA A 187 -9.13 -6.57 -5.68
CA ALA A 187 -7.87 -7.30 -5.69
C ALA A 187 -6.95 -6.98 -6.89
N THR A 188 -5.68 -6.69 -6.57
CA THR A 188 -4.62 -6.49 -7.57
C THR A 188 -3.71 -7.71 -7.71
N LEU A 189 -3.18 -7.96 -8.92
CA LEU A 189 -2.36 -9.14 -9.22
C LEU A 189 -0.86 -8.84 -9.43
N LYS A 190 -0.47 -7.58 -9.71
CA LYS A 190 0.87 -7.26 -10.24
C LYS A 190 2.00 -7.62 -9.27
N VAL A 191 1.89 -7.25 -8.00
CA VAL A 191 2.91 -7.58 -6.99
C VAL A 191 3.09 -9.10 -6.84
N CYS A 192 2.00 -9.85 -6.92
CA CYS A 192 1.97 -11.31 -6.79
C CYS A 192 2.69 -12.03 -7.94
N MET A 193 2.86 -11.39 -9.10
CA MET A 193 3.61 -11.97 -10.23
C MET A 193 5.10 -12.15 -9.93
N THR A 194 5.62 -11.48 -8.90
CA THR A 194 7.03 -11.55 -8.50
C THR A 194 7.30 -12.67 -7.48
N VAL A 195 6.24 -13.33 -6.98
CA VAL A 195 6.36 -14.40 -5.97
C VAL A 195 6.98 -15.65 -6.60
N GLN A 196 7.99 -16.20 -5.93
CA GLN A 196 8.71 -17.39 -6.38
C GLN A 196 7.88 -18.65 -6.24
N GLY A 197 8.10 -19.61 -7.13
CA GLY A 197 7.55 -20.97 -7.00
C GLY A 197 6.13 -21.14 -7.53
N GLN A 198 5.45 -20.08 -7.94
CA GLN A 198 4.13 -20.16 -8.59
C GLN A 198 4.24 -19.97 -10.10
N ALA A 199 3.40 -20.67 -10.87
CA ALA A 199 3.34 -20.54 -12.33
C ALA A 199 2.81 -19.16 -12.78
N ASN A 200 2.65 -18.89 -14.08
CA ASN A 200 1.89 -17.71 -14.52
C ASN A 200 0.39 -17.92 -14.23
N TYR A 201 -0.33 -16.89 -13.78
CA TYR A 201 -1.77 -16.98 -13.51
C TYR A 201 -2.60 -17.33 -14.76
N ARG A 202 -2.10 -16.97 -15.95
CA ARG A 202 -2.71 -17.31 -17.25
C ARG A 202 -2.32 -18.71 -17.77
N ALA A 203 -1.46 -19.44 -17.08
CA ALA A 203 -1.10 -20.80 -17.49
C ALA A 203 -2.27 -21.77 -17.25
N SER A 204 -2.24 -22.93 -17.92
CA SER A 204 -3.24 -23.99 -17.72
C SER A 204 -3.24 -24.47 -16.27
N ALA A 205 -4.39 -24.94 -15.78
CA ALA A 205 -4.52 -25.49 -14.42
C ALA A 205 -3.47 -26.58 -14.14
N GLN A 206 -3.21 -27.47 -15.11
CA GLN A 206 -2.15 -28.48 -15.01
C GLN A 206 -0.76 -27.84 -14.76
N THR A 207 -0.42 -26.79 -15.49
CA THR A 207 0.86 -26.07 -15.31
C THR A 207 0.93 -25.39 -13.95
N ARG A 208 -0.19 -24.81 -13.48
CA ARG A 208 -0.23 -24.12 -12.19
C ARG A 208 -0.13 -25.10 -11.02
N ASN A 209 -0.81 -26.23 -11.08
CA ASN A 209 -0.75 -27.28 -10.07
C ASN A 209 0.58 -28.04 -10.05
N ALA A 210 1.33 -28.06 -11.17
CA ALA A 210 2.69 -28.60 -11.23
C ALA A 210 3.78 -27.65 -10.69
N ALA A 211 3.42 -26.43 -10.28
CA ALA A 211 4.36 -25.48 -9.71
C ALA A 211 4.77 -25.86 -8.28
N CYS A 212 5.77 -25.17 -7.72
CA CYS A 212 6.18 -25.39 -6.31
C CYS A 212 5.05 -25.05 -5.33
N PHE A 213 4.22 -24.07 -5.69
CA PHE A 213 2.98 -23.73 -5.00
C PHE A 213 1.85 -23.90 -6.02
N ASP A 214 0.95 -24.84 -5.74
CA ASP A 214 -0.25 -25.12 -6.52
C ASP A 214 -1.29 -23.99 -6.43
N ASP A 215 -2.44 -24.13 -7.09
CA ASP A 215 -3.45 -23.07 -7.08
C ASP A 215 -3.98 -22.75 -5.67
N GLU A 216 -4.08 -23.73 -4.78
CA GLU A 216 -4.58 -23.58 -3.41
C GLU A 216 -3.60 -22.78 -2.53
N HIS A 217 -2.30 -23.04 -2.66
CA HIS A 217 -1.26 -22.41 -1.83
C HIS A 217 -0.61 -21.19 -2.50
N SER A 218 -0.91 -20.91 -3.77
CA SER A 218 -0.36 -19.77 -4.49
C SER A 218 -0.90 -18.43 -3.97
N LEU A 219 -0.11 -17.36 -4.11
CA LEU A 219 -0.56 -16.00 -3.79
C LEU A 219 -0.69 -15.26 -5.11
N ARG A 220 -1.89 -15.22 -5.69
CA ARG A 220 -2.12 -14.67 -7.03
C ARG A 220 -2.55 -13.22 -7.01
N ARG A 221 -3.21 -12.82 -5.93
CA ARG A 221 -3.83 -11.51 -5.80
C ARG A 221 -3.61 -10.95 -4.41
N VAL A 222 -3.68 -9.65 -4.28
CA VAL A 222 -3.75 -8.95 -2.99
C VAL A 222 -5.15 -8.40 -2.88
N LEU A 223 -5.95 -8.99 -1.99
CA LEU A 223 -7.26 -8.49 -1.61
C LEU A 223 -7.05 -7.26 -0.72
N THR A 224 -7.55 -6.11 -1.18
CA THR A 224 -7.60 -4.87 -0.42
C THR A 224 -9.01 -4.71 0.15
N ILE A 225 -9.10 -4.31 1.41
CA ILE A 225 -10.36 -4.08 2.12
C ILE A 225 -10.30 -2.67 2.71
N ARG A 226 -11.27 -1.84 2.33
CA ARG A 226 -11.40 -0.45 2.76
C ARG A 226 -12.64 -0.30 3.62
N GLY A 227 -12.54 0.49 4.69
CA GLY A 227 -13.67 0.87 5.53
C GLY A 227 -14.42 2.09 5.00
N ARG A 228 -15.45 2.51 5.72
CA ARG A 228 -16.36 3.59 5.29
C ARG A 228 -15.66 4.92 5.09
N THR A 229 -14.61 5.24 5.85
CA THR A 229 -13.83 6.49 5.69
C THR A 229 -12.66 6.34 4.73
N GLY A 230 -12.52 5.15 4.12
CA GLY A 230 -11.34 4.79 3.37
C GLY A 230 -10.16 4.36 4.23
N ALA A 231 -10.34 3.94 5.49
CA ALA A 231 -9.28 3.26 6.22
C ALA A 231 -8.86 1.97 5.48
N VAL A 232 -7.56 1.65 5.42
CA VAL A 232 -7.07 0.38 4.80
C VAL A 232 -7.16 -0.75 5.82
N LEU A 233 -8.36 -1.32 5.97
CA LEU A 233 -8.62 -2.37 6.96
C LEU A 233 -7.90 -3.69 6.66
N GLY A 234 -7.61 -3.97 5.39
CA GLY A 234 -6.91 -5.19 4.99
C GLY A 234 -6.11 -5.04 3.70
N MET A 235 -4.93 -5.67 3.67
CA MET A 235 -4.13 -5.92 2.47
C MET A 235 -3.57 -7.34 2.56
N VAL A 236 -4.28 -8.32 2.02
CA VAL A 236 -3.95 -9.73 2.24
C VAL A 236 -3.72 -10.44 0.92
N PRO A 237 -2.60 -11.18 0.77
CA PRO A 237 -2.40 -11.96 -0.42
C PRO A 237 -3.27 -13.22 -0.38
N VAL A 238 -4.00 -13.49 -1.46
CA VAL A 238 -4.96 -14.59 -1.60
C VAL A 238 -4.71 -15.39 -2.89
N PRO A 239 -5.07 -16.69 -2.92
CA PRO A 239 -4.97 -17.51 -4.13
C PRO A 239 -5.96 -17.09 -5.22
N SER A 240 -7.17 -16.67 -4.83
CA SER A 240 -8.24 -16.25 -5.74
C SER A 240 -9.23 -15.31 -5.05
N GLU A 241 -10.10 -14.69 -5.84
CA GLU A 241 -11.24 -13.88 -5.37
C GLU A 241 -12.52 -14.73 -5.26
N GLU A 242 -12.38 -16.04 -5.09
CA GLU A 242 -13.53 -16.90 -4.87
C GLU A 242 -14.15 -16.62 -3.51
N SER A 243 -15.47 -16.73 -3.44
CA SER A 243 -16.26 -16.43 -2.24
C SER A 243 -15.69 -17.07 -0.96
N PRO A 244 -15.26 -18.36 -0.95
CA PRO A 244 -14.77 -18.98 0.27
C PRO A 244 -13.46 -18.35 0.76
N LYS A 245 -12.59 -17.93 -0.16
CA LYS A 245 -11.30 -17.30 0.14
C LYS A 245 -11.49 -15.88 0.67
N ILE A 246 -12.47 -15.14 0.13
CA ILE A 246 -12.84 -13.81 0.65
C ILE A 246 -13.41 -13.95 2.07
N LYS A 247 -14.35 -14.89 2.27
CA LYS A 247 -14.95 -15.18 3.58
C LYS A 247 -13.89 -15.54 4.62
N GLU A 248 -12.98 -16.44 4.28
CA GLU A 248 -11.88 -16.85 5.17
C GLU A 248 -10.95 -15.66 5.48
N SER A 249 -10.62 -14.85 4.48
CA SER A 249 -9.77 -13.66 4.68
C SER A 249 -10.39 -12.66 5.65
N LEU A 250 -11.68 -12.35 5.49
CA LEU A 250 -12.39 -11.44 6.39
C LEU A 250 -12.46 -11.99 7.83
N ARG A 251 -12.75 -13.29 7.97
CA ARG A 251 -12.82 -13.97 9.27
C ARG A 251 -11.47 -13.98 10.00
N ASN A 252 -10.37 -14.13 9.27
CA ASN A 252 -9.03 -14.14 9.85
C ASN A 252 -8.53 -12.73 10.19
N LEU A 253 -9.02 -11.71 9.51
CA LEU A 253 -8.59 -10.32 9.70
C LEU A 253 -9.37 -9.60 10.80
N PHE A 254 -10.68 -9.84 10.88
CA PHE A 254 -11.59 -9.00 11.65
C PHE A 254 -12.16 -9.74 12.85
N SER A 255 -12.36 -9.00 13.94
CA SER A 255 -13.05 -9.51 15.12
C SER A 255 -14.53 -9.78 14.81
N ASN A 256 -15.20 -10.57 15.66
CA ASN A 256 -16.65 -10.76 15.55
C ASN A 256 -17.42 -9.44 15.66
N GLN A 257 -16.91 -8.48 16.45
CA GLN A 257 -17.52 -7.16 16.58
C GLN A 257 -17.43 -6.38 15.27
N ALA A 258 -16.26 -6.35 14.63
CA ALA A 258 -16.08 -5.73 13.33
C ALA A 258 -16.97 -6.38 12.26
N LEU A 259 -17.04 -7.71 12.21
CA LEU A 259 -17.89 -8.44 11.27
C LEU A 259 -19.39 -8.19 11.52
N PHE A 260 -19.80 -8.03 12.78
CA PHE A 260 -21.18 -7.68 13.14
C PHE A 260 -21.57 -6.29 12.61
N GLN A 261 -20.64 -5.34 12.51
CA GLN A 261 -20.95 -3.99 12.00
C GLN A 261 -21.21 -3.96 10.50
N VAL A 262 -20.67 -4.91 9.73
CA VAL A 262 -20.73 -4.89 8.27
C VAL A 262 -22.18 -4.99 7.80
N ARG A 263 -22.69 -3.89 7.23
CA ARG A 263 -24.05 -3.80 6.68
C ARG A 263 -24.05 -3.76 5.16
N TYR A 264 -23.04 -3.14 4.55
CA TYR A 264 -22.94 -3.05 3.09
C TYR A 264 -21.53 -3.37 2.62
N LEU A 265 -21.43 -4.03 1.46
CA LEU A 265 -20.14 -4.33 0.85
C LEU A 265 -20.15 -4.04 -0.66
N ALA A 266 -19.19 -3.25 -1.11
CA ALA A 266 -18.94 -2.96 -2.52
C ALA A 266 -17.85 -3.89 -3.09
N THR A 267 -18.10 -4.44 -4.28
CA THR A 267 -17.17 -5.33 -4.99
C THR A 267 -17.45 -5.32 -6.50
N ASP A 268 -16.46 -5.64 -7.33
CA ASP A 268 -16.61 -5.65 -8.79
C ASP A 268 -17.28 -6.91 -9.34
N ASN A 269 -17.40 -7.94 -8.50
CA ASN A 269 -18.02 -9.20 -8.88
C ASN A 269 -19.01 -9.70 -7.83
N PRO A 270 -20.07 -8.93 -7.52
CA PRO A 270 -21.09 -9.34 -6.59
C PRO A 270 -21.83 -10.57 -7.13
N SER A 271 -22.14 -11.51 -6.27
CA SER A 271 -22.88 -12.72 -6.64
C SER A 271 -23.74 -13.23 -5.50
N PRO A 272 -24.80 -14.01 -5.79
CA PRO A 272 -25.64 -14.61 -4.75
C PRO A 272 -24.86 -15.58 -3.87
N LYS A 273 -23.84 -16.25 -4.44
CA LYS A 273 -22.93 -17.11 -3.69
C LYS A 273 -22.10 -16.31 -2.69
N LEU A 274 -21.46 -15.22 -3.15
CA LEU A 274 -20.67 -14.35 -2.28
C LEU A 274 -21.52 -13.75 -1.17
N PHE A 275 -22.72 -13.25 -1.49
CA PHE A 275 -23.62 -12.68 -0.49
C PHE A 275 -23.96 -13.68 0.62
N ARG A 276 -24.35 -14.91 0.26
CA ARG A 276 -24.68 -15.96 1.24
C ARG A 276 -23.49 -16.31 2.13
N GLU A 277 -22.32 -16.56 1.54
CA GLU A 277 -21.13 -16.93 2.29
C GLU A 277 -20.64 -15.82 3.23
N LEU A 278 -20.78 -14.56 2.83
CA LEU A 278 -20.46 -13.42 3.69
C LEU A 278 -21.50 -13.20 4.78
N LYS A 279 -22.79 -13.44 4.49
CA LYS A 279 -23.89 -13.32 5.48
C LYS A 279 -23.70 -14.30 6.66
N GLU A 280 -23.03 -15.43 6.43
CA GLU A 280 -22.69 -16.39 7.49
C GLU A 280 -21.72 -15.83 8.54
N ILE A 281 -20.84 -14.88 8.16
CA ILE A 281 -19.88 -14.26 9.09
C ILE A 281 -20.25 -12.82 9.47
N CYS A 282 -21.00 -12.13 8.60
CA CYS A 282 -21.48 -10.77 8.80
C CYS A 282 -23.02 -10.79 8.94
N PRO A 283 -23.56 -11.02 10.14
CA PRO A 283 -25.00 -11.23 10.34
C PRO A 283 -25.85 -10.02 9.91
N ASN A 284 -25.31 -8.80 9.97
CA ASN A 284 -26.02 -7.58 9.58
C ASN A 284 -25.87 -7.20 8.09
N LEU A 285 -25.16 -8.01 7.30
CA LEU A 285 -24.96 -7.74 5.86
C LEU A 285 -26.30 -7.68 5.13
N SER A 286 -26.64 -6.52 4.59
CA SER A 286 -27.94 -6.26 3.96
C SER A 286 -27.88 -6.43 2.44
N CYS A 287 -26.78 -6.03 1.79
CA CYS A 287 -26.59 -6.23 0.35
C CYS A 287 -25.11 -6.14 -0.07
N LEU A 288 -24.85 -6.57 -1.31
CA LEU A 288 -23.64 -6.21 -2.04
C LEU A 288 -23.97 -5.10 -3.06
N SER A 289 -22.98 -4.31 -3.45
CA SER A 289 -23.13 -3.32 -4.53
C SER A 289 -22.03 -3.47 -5.57
N LEU A 290 -22.39 -3.27 -6.84
CA LEU A 290 -21.40 -3.18 -7.92
C LEU A 290 -20.88 -1.75 -8.00
N ASP A 291 -19.57 -1.62 -8.15
CA ASP A 291 -18.96 -0.32 -8.39
C ASP A 291 -19.34 0.20 -9.80
N PRO A 292 -20.01 1.36 -9.91
CA PRO A 292 -20.33 1.96 -11.20
C PRO A 292 -19.08 2.38 -11.98
N VAL A 293 -18.01 2.86 -11.34
CA VAL A 293 -16.84 3.46 -12.01
C VAL A 293 -16.06 2.43 -12.83
N HIS A 294 -16.05 1.16 -12.42
CA HIS A 294 -15.40 0.07 -13.13
C HIS A 294 -15.83 -0.05 -14.60
N LEU A 295 -17.08 0.27 -14.91
CA LEU A 295 -17.57 0.26 -16.29
C LEU A 295 -16.84 1.30 -17.17
N ALA A 296 -16.58 2.49 -16.63
CA ALA A 296 -15.80 3.53 -17.32
C ALA A 296 -14.32 3.16 -17.44
N ILE A 297 -13.74 2.52 -16.41
CA ILE A 297 -12.34 2.05 -16.45
C ILE A 297 -12.15 1.04 -17.59
N VAL A 298 -13.07 0.08 -17.73
CA VAL A 298 -13.04 -0.90 -18.83
C VAL A 298 -13.16 -0.22 -20.20
N TYR A 299 -14.02 0.80 -20.32
CA TYR A 299 -14.14 1.62 -21.52
C TYR A 299 -12.80 2.29 -21.87
N GLU A 300 -12.17 2.93 -20.89
CA GLU A 300 -10.91 3.68 -21.07
C GLU A 300 -9.73 2.77 -21.39
N TYR A 301 -9.67 1.56 -20.83
CA TYR A 301 -8.64 0.59 -21.19
C TYR A 301 -8.69 0.18 -22.67
N ALA A 302 -9.89 0.05 -23.24
CA ALA A 302 -10.04 -0.15 -24.69
C ALA A 302 -9.58 1.07 -25.51
N GLN A 303 -9.47 2.24 -24.88
CA GLN A 303 -8.94 3.49 -25.42
C GLN A 303 -7.49 3.77 -24.99
N TRP A 304 -6.71 2.73 -24.65
CA TRP A 304 -5.33 2.85 -24.17
C TRP A 304 -5.16 3.70 -22.90
N GLY A 305 -6.18 3.69 -22.03
CA GLY A 305 -6.21 4.46 -20.79
C GLY A 305 -6.55 5.94 -20.97
N LYS A 306 -7.00 6.37 -22.16
CA LYS A 306 -7.35 7.76 -22.43
C LYS A 306 -8.81 8.04 -22.08
N LYS A 307 -9.06 9.20 -21.46
CA LYS A 307 -10.41 9.75 -21.24
C LYS A 307 -10.92 10.39 -22.54
N THR A 308 -11.84 9.73 -23.23
CA THR A 308 -12.43 10.18 -24.50
C THR A 308 -13.71 11.00 -24.26
N ALA A 309 -14.31 11.54 -25.32
CA ALA A 309 -15.61 12.20 -25.21
C ALA A 309 -16.70 11.21 -24.74
N GLY A 310 -16.73 10.02 -25.32
CA GLY A 310 -17.62 8.94 -24.88
C GLY A 310 -17.40 8.54 -23.43
N SER A 311 -16.14 8.38 -22.98
CA SER A 311 -15.86 8.00 -21.59
C SER A 311 -16.24 9.09 -20.58
N LYS A 312 -16.12 10.38 -20.94
CA LYS A 312 -16.60 11.49 -20.11
C LYS A 312 -18.12 11.45 -19.91
N VAL A 313 -18.87 11.20 -20.98
CA VAL A 313 -20.34 11.03 -20.90
C VAL A 313 -20.69 9.82 -20.02
N LEU A 314 -20.00 8.69 -20.20
CA LEU A 314 -20.19 7.51 -19.37
C LEU A 314 -19.91 7.79 -17.89
N ARG A 315 -18.83 8.51 -17.58
CA ARG A 315 -18.51 8.92 -16.20
C ARG A 315 -19.59 9.84 -15.63
N CYS A 316 -20.13 10.77 -16.41
CA CYS A 316 -21.25 11.62 -15.99
C CYS A 316 -22.48 10.76 -15.62
N LEU A 317 -22.86 9.81 -16.49
CA LEU A 317 -23.97 8.89 -16.23
C LEU A 317 -23.75 8.06 -14.96
N LEU A 318 -22.56 7.48 -14.78
CA LEU A 318 -22.21 6.67 -13.62
C LEU A 318 -22.11 7.49 -12.34
N HIS A 319 -21.75 8.77 -12.43
CA HIS A 319 -21.73 9.68 -11.30
C HIS A 319 -23.13 9.89 -10.72
N LYS A 320 -24.18 9.86 -11.54
CA LYS A 320 -25.58 9.90 -11.08
C LYS A 320 -25.94 8.74 -10.15
N MET A 321 -25.25 7.60 -10.21
CA MET A 321 -25.45 6.49 -9.27
C MET A 321 -24.85 6.76 -7.88
N ASN A 322 -24.02 7.79 -7.75
CA ASN A 322 -23.45 8.22 -6.48
C ASN A 322 -24.21 9.41 -5.86
N GLN A 323 -25.16 9.98 -6.58
CA GLN A 323 -25.96 11.12 -6.14
C GLN A 323 -27.09 10.71 -5.19
N VAL A 324 -27.52 11.67 -4.39
CA VAL A 324 -28.58 11.52 -3.40
C VAL A 324 -29.65 12.56 -3.65
N ALA A 325 -30.92 12.13 -3.66
CA ALA A 325 -32.07 13.02 -3.54
C ALA A 325 -32.51 13.10 -2.06
N PRO A 326 -32.45 14.27 -1.40
CA PRO A 326 -32.78 14.42 0.02
C PRO A 326 -34.19 13.95 0.40
N ASN A 327 -35.15 14.08 -0.53
CA ASN A 327 -36.56 13.76 -0.31
C ASN A 327 -36.93 12.32 -0.70
N MET A 328 -35.96 11.50 -1.10
CA MET A 328 -36.19 10.11 -1.51
C MET A 328 -35.63 9.14 -0.49
N ARG A 329 -36.29 7.99 -0.34
CA ARG A 329 -35.87 6.90 0.54
C ARG A 329 -35.19 5.80 -0.27
N SER A 330 -34.43 4.94 0.40
CA SER A 330 -33.81 3.76 -0.24
C SER A 330 -34.83 2.91 -1.00
N SER A 331 -36.05 2.77 -0.48
CA SER A 331 -37.16 2.05 -1.10
C SER A 331 -37.72 2.66 -2.38
N SER A 332 -37.39 3.92 -2.71
CA SER A 332 -37.85 4.56 -3.95
C SER A 332 -37.30 3.86 -5.21
N TRP A 333 -36.24 3.07 -5.08
CA TRP A 333 -35.67 2.22 -6.14
C TRP A 333 -35.99 0.73 -5.95
N GLY A 334 -36.99 0.41 -5.10
CA GLY A 334 -37.30 -0.95 -4.70
C GLY A 334 -36.39 -1.47 -3.56
N PRO A 335 -36.60 -2.72 -3.13
CA PRO A 335 -35.83 -3.32 -2.03
C PRO A 335 -34.36 -3.53 -2.40
N LEU A 336 -33.51 -3.69 -1.38
CA LEU A 336 -32.12 -4.07 -1.58
C LEU A 336 -32.03 -5.44 -2.27
N PHE A 337 -31.22 -5.52 -3.32
CA PHE A 337 -31.03 -6.76 -4.07
C PHE A 337 -29.96 -7.65 -3.43
N THR A 338 -30.28 -8.92 -3.26
CA THR A 338 -29.38 -9.92 -2.63
C THR A 338 -28.85 -10.96 -3.64
N GLY A 339 -29.18 -10.79 -4.93
CA GLY A 339 -28.71 -11.65 -6.01
C GLY A 339 -29.73 -12.68 -6.52
N THR A 340 -30.84 -12.89 -5.80
CA THR A 340 -31.86 -13.87 -6.18
C THR A 340 -33.04 -13.19 -6.86
N ALA A 341 -33.53 -13.78 -7.96
CA ALA A 341 -34.73 -13.35 -8.69
C ALA A 341 -34.73 -11.84 -9.05
N PRO A 342 -33.80 -11.38 -9.91
CA PRO A 342 -33.82 -9.99 -10.37
C PRO A 342 -35.14 -9.70 -11.10
N PRO A 343 -35.73 -8.49 -10.97
CA PRO A 343 -36.94 -8.15 -11.69
C PRO A 343 -36.68 -8.19 -13.20
N SER A 344 -37.57 -8.87 -13.93
CA SER A 344 -37.51 -8.95 -15.39
C SER A 344 -37.45 -7.56 -16.02
N LEU A 345 -36.86 -7.49 -17.21
CA LEU A 345 -36.83 -6.27 -17.99
C LEU A 345 -38.23 -5.98 -18.53
N THR A 346 -38.64 -4.72 -18.49
CA THR A 346 -39.86 -4.27 -19.17
C THR A 346 -39.64 -4.30 -20.68
N ARG A 347 -40.74 -4.23 -21.45
CA ARG A 347 -40.66 -4.14 -22.92
C ARG A 347 -39.82 -2.93 -23.38
N ASP A 348 -39.90 -1.83 -22.64
CA ASP A 348 -39.16 -0.60 -22.97
C ASP A 348 -37.67 -0.74 -22.69
N GLU A 349 -37.32 -1.38 -21.57
CA GLU A 349 -35.94 -1.69 -21.22
C GLU A 349 -35.33 -2.64 -22.25
N GLU A 350 -36.07 -3.68 -22.67
CA GLU A 350 -35.61 -4.60 -23.70
C GLU A 350 -35.42 -3.89 -25.04
N ARG A 351 -36.36 -3.03 -25.45
CA ARG A 351 -36.20 -2.21 -26.67
C ARG A 351 -34.97 -1.31 -26.59
N ALA A 352 -34.76 -0.61 -25.47
CA ALA A 352 -33.60 0.25 -25.29
C ALA A 352 -32.28 -0.53 -25.28
N ARG A 353 -32.27 -1.76 -24.76
CA ARG A 353 -31.09 -2.66 -24.84
C ARG A 353 -30.74 -3.02 -26.27
N HIS A 354 -31.73 -3.30 -27.12
CA HIS A 354 -31.48 -3.59 -28.54
C HIS A 354 -30.79 -2.39 -29.22
N LEU A 355 -31.18 -1.15 -28.86
CA LEU A 355 -30.56 0.07 -29.36
C LEU A 355 -29.06 0.22 -28.99
N ILE A 356 -28.61 -0.41 -27.90
CA ILE A 356 -27.18 -0.45 -27.52
C ILE A 356 -26.39 -1.31 -28.52
N THR A 357 -26.98 -2.44 -28.94
CA THR A 357 -26.30 -3.42 -29.79
C THR A 357 -26.24 -3.02 -31.25
N ASP A 358 -27.32 -2.47 -31.80
CA ASP A 358 -27.37 -2.05 -33.19
C ASP A 358 -26.83 -0.62 -33.39
N GLY A 359 -26.93 0.24 -32.36
CA GLY A 359 -26.60 1.65 -32.43
C GLY A 359 -27.61 2.46 -33.25
N SER A 360 -28.84 1.98 -33.41
CA SER A 360 -29.85 2.55 -34.32
C SER A 360 -30.64 3.73 -33.74
N MET A 361 -30.31 4.20 -32.54
CA MET A 361 -30.97 5.36 -31.94
C MET A 361 -30.72 6.63 -32.78
N GLY A 362 -31.79 7.27 -33.24
CA GLY A 362 -31.70 8.49 -34.05
C GLY A 362 -30.91 9.61 -33.36
N ALA A 363 -30.05 10.30 -34.13
CA ALA A 363 -29.08 11.28 -33.62
C ALA A 363 -29.71 12.40 -32.78
N THR A 364 -30.87 12.93 -33.19
CA THR A 364 -31.60 13.97 -32.45
C THR A 364 -32.07 13.47 -31.07
N ARG A 365 -32.54 12.22 -31.00
CA ARG A 365 -32.95 11.60 -29.73
C ARG A 365 -31.74 11.33 -28.84
N ALA A 366 -30.67 10.78 -29.41
CA ALA A 366 -29.44 10.49 -28.67
C ALA A 366 -28.86 11.77 -28.07
N LYS A 367 -28.70 12.83 -28.88
CA LYS A 367 -28.23 14.13 -28.43
C LYS A 367 -29.09 14.69 -27.30
N ARG A 368 -30.42 14.71 -27.46
CA ARG A 368 -31.35 15.19 -26.41
C ARG A 368 -31.20 14.43 -25.09
N ILE A 369 -31.03 13.11 -25.14
CA ILE A 369 -30.82 12.31 -23.92
C ILE A 369 -29.50 12.69 -23.24
N LEU A 370 -28.42 12.82 -24.01
CA LEU A 370 -27.09 13.15 -23.47
C LEU A 370 -27.02 14.59 -22.95
N ASP A 371 -27.63 15.55 -23.64
CA ASP A 371 -27.67 16.96 -23.24
C ASP A 371 -28.46 17.16 -21.94
N ASN A 372 -29.45 16.29 -21.66
CA ASN A 372 -30.26 16.31 -20.44
C ASN A 372 -29.64 15.48 -19.28
N LEU A 373 -28.42 14.95 -19.43
CA LEU A 373 -27.71 14.26 -18.34
C LEU A 373 -27.17 15.28 -17.33
N HIS A 374 -27.99 15.64 -16.35
CA HIS A 374 -27.54 16.46 -15.22
C HIS A 374 -26.72 15.61 -14.22
N PRO A 375 -25.46 15.97 -13.91
CA PRO A 375 -24.58 15.17 -13.04
C PRO A 375 -25.03 15.13 -11.59
N ASP A 376 -25.74 16.16 -11.12
CA ASP A 376 -26.11 16.35 -9.70
C ASP A 376 -27.45 15.71 -9.32
N SER A 377 -28.20 15.18 -10.28
CA SER A 377 -29.42 14.42 -9.98
C SER A 377 -29.14 12.92 -9.95
N PRO A 378 -29.81 12.16 -9.07
CA PRO A 378 -29.70 10.71 -9.09
C PRO A 378 -30.32 10.12 -10.36
N LEU A 379 -29.95 8.89 -10.62
CA LEU A 379 -30.61 8.09 -11.64
C LEU A 379 -31.92 7.54 -11.04
N PHE A 380 -33.08 7.92 -11.58
CA PHE A 380 -34.38 7.58 -10.98
C PHE A 380 -34.89 6.18 -11.32
N CYS A 381 -34.58 5.65 -12.50
CA CYS A 381 -35.06 4.33 -12.92
C CYS A 381 -34.08 3.65 -13.90
N ARG A 382 -34.25 2.34 -14.07
CA ARG A 382 -33.41 1.48 -14.92
C ARG A 382 -33.42 1.93 -16.38
N ILE A 383 -34.61 2.24 -16.94
CA ILE A 383 -34.75 2.63 -18.35
C ILE A 383 -33.89 3.86 -18.69
N THR A 384 -33.83 4.88 -17.83
CA THR A 384 -32.98 6.07 -18.07
C THR A 384 -31.51 5.70 -18.26
N PHE A 385 -31.01 4.71 -17.52
CA PHE A 385 -29.63 4.25 -17.67
C PHE A 385 -29.41 3.50 -18.98
N ILE A 386 -30.34 2.60 -19.33
CA ILE A 386 -30.27 1.83 -20.57
C ILE A 386 -30.34 2.76 -21.78
N GLU A 387 -31.26 3.73 -21.77
CA GLU A 387 -31.40 4.72 -22.84
C GLU A 387 -30.18 5.63 -22.96
N ALA A 388 -29.59 6.07 -21.85
CA ALA A 388 -28.36 6.87 -21.88
C ALA A 388 -27.17 6.08 -22.46
N LEU A 389 -27.05 4.78 -22.16
CA LEU A 389 -26.05 3.92 -22.78
C LEU A 389 -26.30 3.71 -24.27
N ALA A 390 -27.57 3.58 -24.69
CA ALA A 390 -27.94 3.47 -26.09
C ALA A 390 -27.62 4.77 -26.86
N ALA A 391 -27.93 5.92 -26.27
CA ALA A 391 -27.58 7.24 -26.80
C ALA A 391 -26.06 7.41 -26.94
N LEU A 392 -25.28 6.97 -25.95
CA LEU A 392 -23.82 6.97 -26.00
C LEU A 392 -23.31 6.09 -27.15
N CYS A 393 -23.86 4.88 -27.32
CA CYS A 393 -23.45 3.96 -28.39
C CYS A 393 -23.77 4.49 -29.79
N ALA A 394 -24.89 5.21 -29.95
CA ALA A 394 -25.26 5.85 -31.22
C ALA A 394 -24.41 7.10 -31.51
N THR A 395 -24.01 7.84 -30.47
CA THR A 395 -23.22 9.09 -30.62
C THR A 395 -21.74 8.81 -30.87
N TYR A 396 -21.18 7.77 -30.26
CA TYR A 396 -19.74 7.44 -30.33
C TYR A 396 -19.48 6.02 -30.91
N PRO A 397 -19.96 5.71 -32.12
CA PRO A 397 -19.88 4.35 -32.69
C PRO A 397 -18.43 3.86 -32.80
N HIS A 398 -17.51 4.72 -33.25
CA HIS A 398 -16.09 4.38 -33.39
C HIS A 398 -15.43 4.02 -32.05
N GLU A 399 -15.83 4.66 -30.96
CA GLU A 399 -15.30 4.34 -29.64
C GLU A 399 -15.86 2.99 -29.15
N VAL A 400 -17.18 2.78 -29.25
CA VAL A 400 -17.83 1.58 -28.69
C VAL A 400 -17.60 0.29 -29.50
N SER A 401 -17.18 0.41 -30.77
CA SER A 401 -16.77 -0.71 -31.61
C SER A 401 -15.36 -1.24 -31.28
N ARG A 402 -14.59 -0.55 -30.43
CA ARG A 402 -13.26 -1.03 -30.03
C ARG A 402 -13.38 -2.22 -29.08
N LYS A 403 -12.37 -3.10 -29.12
CA LYS A 403 -12.32 -4.29 -28.28
C LYS A 403 -11.55 -4.04 -26.99
N VAL A 404 -12.12 -4.50 -25.89
CA VAL A 404 -11.48 -4.48 -24.57
C VAL A 404 -10.33 -5.49 -24.55
N THR A 405 -9.18 -5.04 -24.06
CA THR A 405 -8.01 -5.91 -23.85
C THR A 405 -8.32 -7.03 -22.87
N GLY A 406 -8.04 -8.28 -23.27
CA GLY A 406 -8.28 -9.48 -22.44
C GLY A 406 -9.55 -10.22 -22.84
N SER A 407 -10.73 -9.60 -22.69
CA SER A 407 -12.01 -10.25 -23.04
C SER A 407 -12.26 -10.30 -24.56
N ASN A 408 -11.57 -9.45 -25.34
CA ASN A 408 -11.73 -9.31 -26.79
C ASN A 408 -13.18 -9.02 -27.23
N LYS A 409 -14.00 -8.50 -26.31
CA LYS A 409 -15.38 -8.06 -26.56
C LYS A 409 -15.37 -6.58 -26.93
N GLU A 410 -16.24 -6.19 -27.86
CA GLU A 410 -16.51 -4.79 -28.15
C GLU A 410 -17.06 -4.08 -26.92
N ILE A 411 -16.70 -2.81 -26.72
CA ILE A 411 -17.21 -2.00 -25.62
C ILE A 411 -18.75 -1.99 -25.63
N ARG A 412 -19.39 -1.91 -26.81
CA ARG A 412 -20.86 -1.94 -26.92
C ARG A 412 -21.48 -3.19 -26.25
N LYS A 413 -20.82 -4.35 -26.39
CA LYS A 413 -21.26 -5.62 -25.77
C LYS A 413 -21.03 -5.60 -24.26
N VAL A 414 -20.01 -4.89 -23.79
CA VAL A 414 -19.78 -4.67 -22.35
C VAL A 414 -20.85 -3.76 -21.76
N LEU A 415 -21.20 -2.66 -22.44
CA LEU A 415 -22.27 -1.75 -22.03
C LEU A 415 -23.63 -2.46 -22.03
N TRP A 416 -23.92 -3.26 -23.06
CA TRP A 416 -25.12 -4.10 -23.11
C TRP A 416 -25.16 -5.11 -21.95
N ALA A 417 -24.04 -5.77 -21.64
CA ALA A 417 -23.96 -6.69 -20.50
C ALA A 417 -24.15 -5.97 -19.15
N ALA A 418 -23.72 -4.71 -19.02
CA ALA A 418 -23.94 -3.91 -17.82
C ALA A 418 -25.43 -3.63 -17.55
N THR A 419 -26.28 -3.70 -18.58
CA THR A 419 -27.72 -3.52 -18.44
C THR A 419 -28.48 -4.80 -18.08
N ALA A 420 -27.80 -5.96 -17.95
CA ALA A 420 -28.44 -7.24 -17.59
C ALA A 420 -29.28 -7.09 -16.30
N PRO A 421 -30.42 -7.81 -16.15
CA PRO A 421 -31.35 -7.59 -15.04
C PRO A 421 -30.65 -7.63 -13.67
N ASP A 422 -29.89 -8.70 -13.42
CA ASP A 422 -29.10 -8.88 -12.20
C ASP A 422 -28.03 -7.80 -12.02
N ARG A 423 -27.30 -7.47 -13.09
CA ARG A 423 -26.22 -6.49 -13.06
C ARG A 423 -26.72 -5.07 -12.80
N LEU A 424 -27.88 -4.71 -13.33
CA LEU A 424 -28.56 -3.45 -13.01
C LEU A 424 -28.92 -3.39 -11.55
N GLU A 425 -29.50 -4.46 -10.99
CA GLU A 425 -29.88 -4.45 -9.59
C GLU A 425 -28.69 -4.31 -8.64
N TRP A 426 -27.55 -4.95 -8.97
CA TRP A 426 -26.31 -4.76 -8.22
C TRP A 426 -25.76 -3.32 -8.32
N LEU A 427 -25.88 -2.67 -9.48
CA LEU A 427 -25.52 -1.26 -9.65
C LEU A 427 -26.46 -0.34 -8.86
N MET A 428 -27.77 -0.58 -8.95
CA MET A 428 -28.81 0.19 -8.25
C MET A 428 -28.71 0.04 -6.73
N ASN A 429 -28.13 -1.05 -6.21
CA ASN A 429 -27.83 -1.13 -4.79
C ASN A 429 -26.92 0.00 -4.30
N ASN A 430 -26.00 0.54 -5.11
CA ASN A 430 -25.21 1.70 -4.70
C ASN A 430 -26.10 2.92 -4.38
N LEU A 431 -27.12 3.19 -5.22
CA LEU A 431 -28.11 4.23 -4.95
C LEU A 431 -28.92 3.92 -3.70
N ARG A 432 -29.42 2.68 -3.57
CA ARG A 432 -30.23 2.28 -2.41
C ARG A 432 -29.46 2.45 -1.11
N VAL A 433 -28.21 1.97 -1.06
CA VAL A 433 -27.31 2.11 0.10
C VAL A 433 -27.08 3.58 0.44
N ARG A 434 -26.79 4.43 -0.55
CA ARG A 434 -26.63 5.88 -0.34
C ARG A 434 -27.91 6.58 0.12
N HIS A 435 -29.10 6.05 -0.14
CA HIS A 435 -30.35 6.60 0.41
C HIS A 435 -30.75 5.95 1.75
N ASP A 436 -30.11 4.85 2.13
CA ASP A 436 -30.32 4.17 3.41
C ASP A 436 -29.42 4.72 4.52
N LEU A 437 -28.25 5.22 4.16
CA LEU A 437 -27.30 5.87 5.07
C LEU A 437 -27.74 7.29 5.43
N THR A 438 -27.50 7.67 6.69
CA THR A 438 -27.71 9.04 7.16
C THR A 438 -26.77 10.04 6.47
N PRO A 439 -27.09 11.34 6.44
CA PRO A 439 -26.18 12.34 5.87
C PRO A 439 -24.75 12.30 6.44
N LEU A 440 -24.62 12.05 7.75
CA LEU A 440 -23.32 11.93 8.42
C LEU A 440 -22.54 10.70 7.94
N GLU A 441 -23.17 9.52 7.93
CA GLU A 441 -22.52 8.29 7.47
C GLU A 441 -22.11 8.37 6.00
N ARG A 442 -22.91 9.05 5.17
CA ARG A 442 -22.57 9.29 3.76
C ARG A 442 -21.40 10.23 3.58
N GLY A 443 -21.30 11.25 4.43
CA GLY A 443 -20.17 12.18 4.42
C GLY A 443 -18.83 11.48 4.68
N LEU A 444 -18.86 10.31 5.32
CA LEU A 444 -17.67 9.49 5.55
C LEU A 444 -17.28 8.66 4.33
N LEU A 445 -18.24 8.30 3.46
CA LEU A 445 -17.94 7.46 2.29
C LEU A 445 -16.90 8.13 1.39
N PRO A 446 -15.90 7.39 0.90
CA PRO A 446 -14.93 7.94 -0.03
C PRO A 446 -15.63 8.50 -1.27
N SER A 447 -15.05 9.56 -1.83
CA SER A 447 -15.53 10.19 -3.07
C SER A 447 -15.36 9.23 -4.26
N GLY A 448 -16.41 8.47 -4.50
CA GLY A 448 -16.40 7.38 -5.47
C GLY A 448 -15.49 6.21 -5.06
N THR A 449 -15.26 5.32 -6.00
CA THR A 449 -14.53 4.05 -5.82
C THR A 449 -13.08 4.10 -6.30
N SER A 450 -12.60 5.31 -6.61
CA SER A 450 -11.19 5.65 -6.90
C SER A 450 -10.23 5.24 -5.77
N SER A 451 -10.74 4.93 -4.57
CA SER A 451 -9.92 4.65 -3.40
C SER A 451 -9.16 3.32 -3.46
N ASN A 452 -9.77 2.23 -3.93
CA ASN A 452 -9.08 0.95 -4.12
C ASN A 452 -8.09 1.04 -5.29
N GLU A 453 -8.49 1.66 -6.41
CA GLU A 453 -7.63 1.89 -7.57
C GLU A 453 -6.40 2.75 -7.23
N SER A 454 -6.58 3.81 -6.43
CA SER A 454 -5.48 4.63 -5.91
C SER A 454 -4.54 3.79 -5.04
N LEU A 455 -5.09 3.00 -4.11
CA LEU A 455 -4.29 2.11 -3.27
C LEU A 455 -3.53 1.06 -4.11
N HIS A 456 -4.14 0.54 -5.18
CA HIS A 456 -3.48 -0.40 -6.08
C HIS A 456 -2.33 0.25 -6.84
N ALA A 457 -2.49 1.49 -7.28
CA ALA A 457 -1.41 2.27 -7.89
C ALA A 457 -0.22 2.42 -6.92
N GLU A 458 -0.50 2.71 -5.65
CA GLU A 458 0.52 2.78 -4.60
C GLU A 458 1.22 1.44 -4.37
N ILE A 459 0.47 0.34 -4.20
CA ILE A 459 1.02 -1.02 -4.04
C ILE A 459 1.95 -1.37 -5.21
N ASN A 460 1.54 -1.05 -6.43
CA ASN A 460 2.33 -1.28 -7.63
C ASN A 460 3.59 -0.42 -7.64
N SER A 461 3.50 0.83 -7.22
CA SER A 461 4.65 1.73 -7.10
C SER A 461 5.68 1.21 -6.09
N TRP A 462 5.24 0.84 -4.88
CA TRP A 462 6.08 0.30 -3.81
C TRP A 462 6.82 -0.99 -4.20
N THR A 463 6.27 -1.73 -5.17
CA THR A 463 6.77 -3.04 -5.59
C THR A 463 7.44 -3.02 -6.96
N LYS A 464 7.48 -1.87 -7.65
CA LYS A 464 7.99 -1.71 -9.03
C LYS A 464 9.43 -2.22 -9.21
N SER A 465 10.30 -2.00 -8.22
CA SER A 465 11.71 -2.42 -8.25
C SER A 465 11.92 -3.90 -7.86
N ILE A 466 10.88 -4.56 -7.34
CA ILE A 466 10.99 -5.90 -6.81
C ILE A 466 10.89 -6.92 -7.94
N ARG A 467 11.98 -7.65 -8.18
CA ARG A 467 12.01 -8.68 -9.23
C ARG A 467 11.57 -10.06 -8.75
N SER A 468 11.66 -10.31 -7.44
CA SER A 468 11.41 -11.64 -6.87
C SER A 468 11.12 -11.57 -5.38
N LEU A 469 10.11 -12.30 -4.91
CA LEU A 469 9.71 -12.38 -3.50
C LEU A 469 9.41 -13.81 -3.04
N HIS A 470 9.60 -14.04 -1.75
CA HIS A 470 9.03 -15.18 -1.01
C HIS A 470 7.61 -14.84 -0.56
N GLN A 471 6.74 -15.85 -0.39
CA GLN A 471 5.35 -15.66 0.05
C GLN A 471 5.28 -15.02 1.44
N SER A 472 6.07 -15.51 2.40
CA SER A 472 6.22 -14.92 3.75
C SER A 472 6.68 -13.46 3.70
N THR A 473 7.57 -13.12 2.77
CA THR A 473 8.03 -11.72 2.61
C THR A 473 6.94 -10.82 2.06
N LEU A 474 6.11 -11.33 1.13
CA LEU A 474 4.96 -10.58 0.63
C LEU A 474 3.94 -10.32 1.76
N ARG A 475 3.58 -11.36 2.54
CA ARG A 475 2.67 -11.23 3.68
C ARG A 475 3.13 -10.16 4.67
N GLN A 476 4.37 -10.25 5.16
CA GLN A 476 4.91 -9.27 6.12
C GLN A 476 4.94 -7.85 5.55
N LYS A 477 5.32 -7.70 4.27
CA LYS A 477 5.34 -6.39 3.63
C LYS A 477 3.96 -5.76 3.57
N LEU A 478 2.96 -6.53 3.14
CA LEU A 478 1.59 -6.04 3.05
C LEU A 478 1.04 -5.67 4.43
N GLU A 479 1.36 -6.46 5.47
CA GLU A 479 0.97 -6.16 6.85
C GLU A 479 1.56 -4.85 7.39
N ILE A 480 2.85 -4.61 7.11
CA ILE A 480 3.53 -3.36 7.48
C ILE A 480 2.93 -2.17 6.73
N MET A 481 2.68 -2.32 5.43
CA MET A 481 2.11 -1.25 4.60
C MET A 481 0.66 -0.93 5.00
N GLN A 482 -0.13 -1.96 5.31
CA GLN A 482 -1.48 -1.81 5.84
C GLN A 482 -1.47 -1.09 7.19
N PHE A 483 -0.59 -1.49 8.10
CA PHE A 483 -0.46 -0.83 9.40
C PHE A 483 -0.08 0.65 9.27
N GLY A 484 0.89 0.98 8.41
CA GLY A 484 1.27 2.37 8.13
C GLY A 484 0.10 3.22 7.64
N LYS A 485 -0.68 2.69 6.69
CA LYS A 485 -1.88 3.36 6.15
C LYS A 485 -2.96 3.57 7.21
N VAL A 486 -3.20 2.57 8.06
CA VAL A 486 -4.19 2.68 9.14
C VAL A 486 -3.74 3.63 10.24
N LEU A 487 -2.46 3.61 10.61
CA LEU A 487 -1.92 4.54 11.58
C LEU A 487 -2.04 5.99 11.09
N ALA A 488 -1.67 6.26 9.83
CA ALA A 488 -1.83 7.57 9.23
C ALA A 488 -3.30 8.02 9.22
N HIS A 489 -4.19 7.11 8.82
CA HIS A 489 -5.62 7.39 8.80
C HIS A 489 -6.17 7.70 10.21
N HIS A 490 -5.80 6.90 11.21
CA HIS A 490 -6.22 7.11 12.60
C HIS A 490 -5.76 8.46 13.14
N VAL A 491 -4.49 8.81 12.94
CA VAL A 491 -3.93 10.09 13.37
C VAL A 491 -4.67 11.24 12.68
N ALA A 492 -4.89 11.14 11.36
CA ALA A 492 -5.65 12.14 10.61
C ALA A 492 -7.08 12.32 11.14
N SER A 493 -7.69 11.26 11.68
CA SER A 493 -9.01 11.33 12.32
C SER A 493 -8.98 11.98 13.70
N CYS A 494 -7.90 11.83 14.47
CA CYS A 494 -7.73 12.43 15.79
C CYS A 494 -7.32 13.91 15.72
N PHE A 495 -6.58 14.31 14.67
CA PHE A 495 -6.03 15.66 14.53
C PHE A 495 -6.37 16.27 13.16
N PRO A 496 -7.57 16.86 13.00
CA PRO A 496 -8.05 17.36 11.71
C PRO A 496 -7.15 18.42 11.07
N THR A 497 -6.45 19.25 11.86
CA THR A 497 -5.53 20.28 11.36
C THR A 497 -4.28 19.69 10.67
N VAL A 498 -3.96 18.42 10.92
CA VAL A 498 -2.81 17.72 10.31
C VAL A 498 -3.19 17.10 8.94
N GLN A 499 -4.48 17.04 8.60
CA GLN A 499 -4.98 16.44 7.34
C GLN A 499 -4.47 17.14 6.07
N GLN A 500 -3.96 18.38 6.19
CA GLN A 500 -3.38 19.13 5.08
C GLN A 500 -1.91 18.78 4.79
N THR A 501 -1.34 17.77 5.47
CA THR A 501 0.06 17.36 5.31
C THR A 501 0.20 15.98 4.69
N SER A 502 1.35 15.71 4.06
CA SER A 502 1.61 14.40 3.47
C SER A 502 1.60 13.29 4.52
N GLU A 503 1.26 12.06 4.11
CA GLU A 503 1.21 10.88 5.01
C GLU A 503 2.53 10.68 5.79
N ALA A 504 3.68 10.90 5.16
CA ALA A 504 4.97 10.79 5.81
C ALA A 504 5.16 11.81 6.94
N VAL A 505 4.74 13.07 6.68
CA VAL A 505 4.80 14.16 7.66
C VAL A 505 3.80 13.90 8.79
N LEU A 506 2.60 13.44 8.47
CA LEU A 506 1.56 13.13 9.43
C LEU A 506 1.97 12.00 10.36
N LEU A 507 2.55 10.91 9.82
CA LEU A 507 3.10 9.81 10.62
C LEU A 507 4.25 10.27 11.50
N ALA A 508 5.14 11.14 11.01
CA ALA A 508 6.23 11.65 11.81
C ALA A 508 5.72 12.54 12.96
N ARG A 509 4.71 13.38 12.71
CA ARG A 509 4.07 14.26 13.72
C ARG A 509 3.19 13.51 14.72
N ALA A 510 2.54 12.44 14.28
CA ALA A 510 1.69 11.58 15.11
C ALA A 510 2.41 10.94 16.28
N VAL A 511 3.67 10.56 16.06
CA VAL A 511 4.49 9.79 17.00
C VAL A 511 5.22 10.73 17.96
N ALA A 512 4.64 11.90 18.24
CA ALA A 512 5.14 12.82 19.26
C ALA A 512 5.18 12.17 20.65
N THR A 513 4.32 11.18 20.91
CA THR A 513 4.49 10.23 22.02
C THR A 513 5.30 9.03 21.55
N ASP A 514 6.44 8.82 22.20
CA ASP A 514 7.32 7.70 21.91
C ASP A 514 6.57 6.36 22.07
N VAL A 515 6.54 5.56 21.00
CA VAL A 515 6.04 4.16 21.05
C VAL A 515 6.85 3.32 22.04
N TRP A 516 8.11 3.70 22.27
CA TRP A 516 9.00 3.11 23.26
C TRP A 516 9.62 4.21 24.13
N THR A 517 9.44 4.12 25.45
CA THR A 517 10.32 4.81 26.39
C THR A 517 11.69 4.15 26.42
N ASP A 518 12.75 4.85 26.86
CA ASP A 518 14.10 4.28 27.01
C ASP A 518 14.10 2.96 27.79
N ALA A 519 13.33 2.89 28.89
CA ALA A 519 13.18 1.67 29.69
C ALA A 519 12.55 0.52 28.88
N THR A 520 11.48 0.79 28.14
CA THR A 520 10.84 -0.24 27.31
C THR A 520 11.70 -0.66 26.11
N TRP A 521 12.47 0.25 25.54
CA TRP A 521 13.40 -0.03 24.46
C TRP A 521 14.56 -0.90 24.93
N GLN A 522 15.17 -0.56 26.08
CA GLN A 522 16.23 -1.37 26.69
C GLN A 522 15.73 -2.78 27.03
N ASN A 523 14.53 -2.90 27.61
CA ASN A 523 13.90 -4.20 27.88
C ASN A 523 13.63 -5.00 26.59
N CYS A 524 13.26 -4.32 25.49
CA CYS A 524 13.08 -4.98 24.20
C CYS A 524 14.43 -5.49 23.65
N CYS A 525 15.48 -4.69 23.79
CA CYS A 525 16.83 -4.98 23.30
C CYS A 525 17.62 -5.98 24.15
N SER A 526 17.31 -6.11 25.45
CA SER A 526 18.00 -7.00 26.39
C SER A 526 17.61 -8.47 26.22
N SER A 527 16.55 -8.75 25.45
CA SER A 527 16.16 -10.11 25.10
C SER A 527 17.23 -10.80 24.23
N ALA A 528 17.42 -12.11 24.42
CA ALA A 528 18.26 -12.92 23.54
C ALA A 528 17.83 -12.74 22.07
N LYS A 529 18.76 -12.91 21.11
CA LYS A 529 18.53 -12.85 19.65
C LYS A 529 17.06 -13.07 19.30
N ALA A 530 16.35 -12.01 18.89
CA ALA A 530 14.91 -12.13 18.69
C ALA A 530 14.64 -13.28 17.72
N PRO A 531 13.66 -14.16 18.02
CA PRO A 531 13.20 -15.10 17.03
C PRO A 531 12.72 -14.27 15.83
N VAL A 532 13.24 -14.57 14.65
CA VAL A 532 12.84 -13.90 13.41
C VAL A 532 12.04 -14.90 12.56
N PRO A 533 10.72 -15.07 12.82
CA PRO A 533 9.87 -16.04 12.11
C PRO A 533 9.98 -15.91 10.59
N LEU A 534 10.04 -14.67 10.10
CA LEU A 534 10.19 -14.35 8.69
C LEU A 534 11.45 -15.00 8.09
N HIS A 535 12.57 -15.00 8.81
CA HIS A 535 13.80 -15.60 8.30
C HIS A 535 13.65 -17.12 8.17
N ARG A 536 13.07 -17.78 9.18
CA ARG A 536 12.81 -19.23 9.15
C ARG A 536 11.85 -19.61 8.01
N ALA A 537 10.75 -18.88 7.86
CA ALA A 537 9.78 -19.09 6.78
C ALA A 537 10.41 -18.94 5.40
N ARG A 538 11.21 -17.88 5.18
CA ARG A 538 11.94 -17.66 3.93
C ARG A 538 12.92 -18.77 3.62
N GLN A 539 13.66 -19.28 4.61
CA GLN A 539 14.57 -20.41 4.41
C GLN A 539 13.80 -21.67 3.99
N ALA A 540 12.67 -21.96 4.63
CA ALA A 540 11.84 -23.11 4.29
C ALA A 540 11.30 -23.01 2.86
N GLU A 541 10.76 -21.84 2.47
CA GLU A 541 10.29 -21.57 1.11
C GLU A 541 11.42 -21.66 0.08
N ALA A 542 12.60 -21.10 0.38
CA ALA A 542 13.75 -21.17 -0.51
C ALA A 542 14.18 -22.62 -0.77
N ARG A 543 14.19 -23.47 0.27
CA ARG A 543 14.46 -24.91 0.13
C ARG A 543 13.42 -25.60 -0.74
N LYS A 544 12.12 -25.32 -0.55
CA LYS A 544 11.03 -25.86 -1.39
C LYS A 544 11.22 -25.48 -2.86
N VAL A 545 11.43 -24.19 -3.13
CA VAL A 545 11.63 -23.67 -4.50
C VAL A 545 12.90 -24.25 -5.14
N GLN A 546 13.98 -24.44 -4.38
CA GLN A 546 15.20 -25.04 -4.88
C GLN A 546 15.01 -26.51 -5.27
N LYS A 547 14.33 -27.30 -4.42
CA LYS A 547 13.98 -28.69 -4.72
C LYS A 547 13.12 -28.79 -5.98
N TRP A 548 12.07 -27.96 -6.09
CA TRP A 548 11.22 -27.92 -7.28
C TRP A 548 11.99 -27.54 -8.54
N LYS A 549 12.91 -26.57 -8.48
CA LYS A 549 13.74 -26.22 -9.65
C LYS A 549 14.63 -27.37 -10.14
N GLN A 550 14.97 -28.33 -9.28
CA GLN A 550 15.74 -29.51 -9.65
C GLN A 550 14.89 -30.56 -10.37
N THR A 551 13.57 -30.58 -10.18
CA THR A 551 12.66 -31.53 -10.84
C THR A 551 12.23 -31.09 -12.22
N ILE A 552 12.42 -29.81 -12.57
CA ILE A 552 12.07 -29.28 -13.90
C ILE A 552 13.23 -29.56 -14.87
N PRO A 553 12.99 -30.24 -16.00
CA PRO A 553 14.02 -30.41 -17.02
C PRO A 553 14.51 -29.03 -17.49
N MET A 554 15.83 -28.79 -17.45
CA MET A 554 16.42 -27.55 -17.92
C MET A 554 16.02 -27.34 -19.39
N LYS A 555 15.11 -26.40 -19.66
CA LYS A 555 14.91 -25.91 -21.03
C LYS A 555 16.25 -25.37 -21.52
N ARG A 556 16.78 -25.96 -22.61
CA ARG A 556 17.94 -25.42 -23.34
C ARG A 556 17.71 -23.93 -23.51
N ARG A 557 18.58 -23.10 -22.91
CA ARG A 557 18.54 -21.65 -23.10
C ARG A 557 18.60 -21.40 -24.60
N GLY A 558 17.51 -20.93 -25.20
CA GLY A 558 17.55 -20.37 -26.55
C GLY A 558 18.68 -19.35 -26.62
N LYS A 559 19.45 -19.38 -27.71
CA LYS A 559 20.55 -18.43 -27.97
C LYS A 559 20.05 -17.03 -27.59
N ARG A 560 20.79 -16.34 -26.73
CA ARG A 560 20.56 -14.91 -26.44
C ARG A 560 20.47 -14.20 -27.78
N THR A 561 19.33 -13.57 -28.06
CA THR A 561 19.21 -12.65 -29.18
C THR A 561 20.21 -11.52 -28.99
N VAL A 562 20.84 -11.11 -30.09
CA VAL A 562 22.05 -10.26 -30.16
C VAL A 562 21.85 -8.85 -29.57
N HIS A 563 20.62 -8.46 -29.22
CA HIS A 563 20.28 -7.12 -28.74
C HIS A 563 20.28 -6.93 -27.22
N SER A 564 20.91 -7.83 -26.44
CA SER A 564 21.25 -7.47 -25.05
C SER A 564 22.44 -6.52 -25.07
N VAL A 565 22.18 -5.21 -25.12
CA VAL A 565 23.18 -4.17 -24.87
C VAL A 565 23.90 -4.53 -23.57
N LYS A 566 25.21 -4.77 -23.66
CA LYS A 566 26.07 -4.92 -22.48
C LYS A 566 25.95 -3.60 -21.70
N ARG A 567 25.34 -3.63 -20.50
CA ARG A 567 25.54 -2.55 -19.52
C ARG A 567 27.01 -2.57 -19.14
N VAL A 568 27.80 -1.76 -19.83
CA VAL A 568 29.09 -1.30 -19.36
C VAL A 568 28.78 -0.39 -18.17
N HIS A 569 29.33 -0.72 -17.00
CA HIS A 569 29.13 -0.05 -15.70
C HIS A 569 27.85 -0.40 -14.92
N SER A 570 27.74 -1.66 -14.46
CA SER A 570 27.07 -1.92 -13.18
C SER A 570 28.09 -1.72 -12.05
N ILE A 571 27.83 -0.77 -11.16
CA ILE A 571 28.53 -0.60 -9.89
C ILE A 571 28.58 -1.96 -9.18
N ARG A 572 29.79 -2.52 -9.06
CA ARG A 572 30.02 -3.78 -8.35
C ARG A 572 29.81 -3.52 -6.87
N SER A 573 28.95 -4.31 -6.22
CA SER A 573 28.90 -4.37 -4.77
C SER A 573 30.26 -4.83 -4.25
N SER A 574 30.97 -3.95 -3.55
CA SER A 574 32.21 -4.26 -2.86
C SER A 574 31.93 -5.27 -1.75
N GLY A 575 32.14 -6.55 -2.04
CA GLY A 575 31.96 -7.63 -1.06
C GLY A 575 32.05 -9.07 -1.58
N VAL A 576 32.02 -9.32 -2.89
CA VAL A 576 32.17 -10.69 -3.41
C VAL A 576 33.64 -10.96 -3.71
N LYS A 577 34.31 -11.76 -2.87
CA LYS A 577 35.66 -12.28 -3.17
C LYS A 577 35.62 -13.04 -4.50
N PRO A 578 36.55 -12.80 -5.45
CA PRO A 578 36.63 -13.60 -6.66
C PRO A 578 36.94 -15.06 -6.29
N LYS A 579 36.14 -16.00 -6.82
CA LYS A 579 36.52 -17.42 -6.83
C LYS A 579 37.86 -17.53 -7.55
N ARG A 580 38.90 -17.98 -6.84
CA ARG A 580 40.16 -18.40 -7.47
C ARG A 580 39.83 -19.48 -8.50
N LEU A 581 40.08 -19.18 -9.78
CA LEU A 581 40.22 -20.19 -10.80
C LEU A 581 41.46 -21.01 -10.42
N ARG A 582 41.27 -22.30 -10.13
CA ARG A 582 42.39 -23.24 -10.09
C ARG A 582 42.91 -23.36 -11.53
N ARG A 583 44.23 -23.21 -11.69
CA ARG A 583 44.93 -23.59 -12.92
C ARG A 583 44.85 -25.10 -13.11
#